data_AF-A0A966E4Y1-F1
#
_entry.id   AF-A0A966E4Y1-F1
#
_cell.length_a   1.000
_cell.length_b   1.000
_cell.length_c   1.000
_cell.angle_alpha   90.00
_cell.angle_beta   90.00
_cell.angle_gamma   90.00
#
_symmetry.space_group_name_H-M   'P 1'
#
loop_
_entity.id
_entity.type
_entity.pdbx_description
1 polymer ?
#
loop_
_entity_poly.entity_id
_entity_poly.type
_entity_poly.pdbx_seq_one_letter_code
_entity_poly.pdbx_strand_id
1 'polypeptide(L)'
;MSLGAVILGAAFLAASVTGSADDTSDAIADALSAAWPGMAANATVVDWEGNVLREGSSGYTCFPTPPNLVDKAPMCMDSEWMEWADAWSNKKDYVADTLGVSYMLAGDGGASNIDPYAEGPTDDNEWIKEGAHLMIIAPAEMLDAFPTDPDNGGPYVMWKGTPYAHLMVPIGARD
;
A
#
# COMPACT_ATOMS: atom_id res chain seq x y z
N MET A 1 -62.59 -28.36 -11.07
CA MET A 1 -61.36 -29.05 -10.60
C MET A 1 -60.18 -28.26 -11.09
N SER A 2 -59.42 -27.74 -10.12
CA SER A 2 -58.23 -26.91 -10.25
C SER A 2 -57.07 -27.65 -10.91
N LEU A 3 -56.19 -26.96 -11.63
CA LEU A 3 -54.73 -27.04 -11.47
C LEU A 3 -54.05 -26.00 -12.36
N GLY A 4 -53.52 -24.95 -11.72
CA GLY A 4 -52.69 -23.92 -12.33
C GLY A 4 -51.21 -24.30 -12.39
N ALA A 5 -50.46 -23.64 -13.27
CA ALA A 5 -49.01 -23.66 -13.30
C ALA A 5 -48.51 -22.22 -13.09
N VAL A 6 -47.88 -21.98 -11.94
CA VAL A 6 -47.18 -20.74 -11.63
C VAL A 6 -45.71 -20.95 -11.98
N ILE A 7 -45.21 -20.22 -12.98
CA ILE A 7 -43.79 -20.17 -13.31
C ILE A 7 -43.15 -19.18 -12.34
N LEU A 8 -42.42 -19.70 -11.36
CA LEU A 8 -41.64 -18.89 -10.42
C LEU A 8 -40.32 -18.52 -11.11
N GLY A 9 -40.24 -17.31 -11.68
CA GLY A 9 -39.00 -16.73 -12.17
C GLY A 9 -38.12 -16.31 -10.99
N ALA A 10 -36.96 -16.95 -10.83
CA ALA A 10 -35.95 -16.52 -9.87
C ALA A 10 -35.33 -15.20 -10.35
N ALA A 11 -35.69 -14.10 -9.70
CA ALA A 11 -35.00 -12.83 -9.88
C ALA A 11 -33.63 -12.93 -9.19
N PHE A 12 -32.56 -12.99 -9.98
CA PHE A 12 -31.20 -12.71 -9.50
C PHE A 12 -31.15 -11.23 -9.11
N LEU A 13 -31.19 -10.96 -7.81
CA LEU A 13 -30.79 -9.67 -7.25
C LEU A 13 -29.27 -9.57 -7.39
N ALA A 14 -28.82 -8.92 -8.47
CA ALA A 14 -27.46 -8.39 -8.51
C ALA A 14 -27.39 -7.25 -7.47
N ALA A 15 -26.63 -7.47 -6.40
CA ALA A 15 -26.32 -6.41 -5.47
C ALA A 15 -25.38 -5.42 -6.17
N SER A 16 -25.90 -4.26 -6.53
CA SER A 16 -25.10 -3.14 -7.03
C SER A 16 -24.27 -2.60 -5.87
N VAL A 17 -22.95 -2.78 -5.90
CA VAL A 17 -22.04 -1.99 -5.06
C VAL A 17 -22.10 -0.55 -5.59
N THR A 18 -22.64 0.35 -4.79
CA THR A 18 -22.86 1.76 -5.14
C THR A 18 -21.59 2.56 -4.89
N GLY A 19 -20.67 2.61 -5.86
CA GLY A 19 -19.63 3.64 -5.97
C GLY A 19 -19.96 4.56 -7.14
N SER A 20 -19.83 5.89 -6.98
CA SER A 20 -20.04 6.80 -8.10
C SER A 20 -18.81 6.79 -9.03
N ALA A 21 -19.00 7.18 -10.29
CA ALA A 21 -17.89 7.31 -11.24
C ALA A 21 -16.87 8.37 -10.80
N ASP A 22 -17.33 9.39 -10.09
CA ASP A 22 -16.48 10.45 -9.54
C ASP A 22 -15.60 9.88 -8.42
N ASP A 23 -16.16 9.10 -7.49
CA ASP A 23 -15.38 8.45 -6.41
C ASP A 23 -14.30 7.50 -6.98
N THR A 24 -14.62 6.78 -8.07
CA THR A 24 -13.66 5.91 -8.75
C THR A 24 -12.53 6.71 -9.38
N SER A 25 -12.85 7.84 -10.01
CA SER A 25 -11.85 8.74 -10.62
C SER A 25 -10.90 9.32 -9.56
N ASP A 26 -11.44 9.74 -8.41
CA ASP A 26 -10.66 10.30 -7.31
C ASP A 26 -9.72 9.26 -6.69
N ALA A 27 -10.21 8.03 -6.49
CA ALA A 27 -9.38 6.91 -6.01
C ALA A 27 -8.24 6.58 -6.99
N ILE A 28 -8.51 6.56 -8.30
CA ILE A 28 -7.47 6.35 -9.31
C ILE A 28 -6.44 7.48 -9.28
N ALA A 29 -6.88 8.74 -9.18
CA ALA A 29 -5.98 9.89 -9.12
C ALA A 29 -5.08 9.85 -7.87
N ASP A 30 -5.66 9.54 -6.72
CA ASP A 30 -4.92 9.40 -5.46
C ASP A 30 -3.89 8.26 -5.53
N ALA A 31 -4.30 7.07 -5.95
CA ALA A 31 -3.40 5.92 -6.10
C ALA A 31 -2.20 6.23 -6.99
N LEU A 32 -2.41 6.95 -8.10
CA LEU A 32 -1.35 7.26 -9.05
C LEU A 32 -0.46 8.43 -8.63
N SER A 33 -0.86 9.20 -7.60
CA SER A 33 0.00 10.22 -7.01
C SER A 33 1.23 9.63 -6.31
N ALA A 34 1.17 8.34 -5.96
CA ALA A 34 2.30 7.59 -5.43
C ALA A 34 3.32 7.18 -6.50
N ALA A 35 2.94 7.15 -7.78
CA ALA A 35 3.79 6.66 -8.86
C ALA A 35 4.65 7.76 -9.49
N TRP A 36 5.81 7.39 -10.04
CA TRP A 36 6.53 8.28 -10.96
C TRP A 36 5.83 8.35 -12.33
N PRO A 37 5.97 9.45 -13.10
CA PRO A 37 5.08 9.72 -14.24
C PRO A 37 4.98 8.62 -15.32
N GLY A 38 6.06 7.90 -15.63
CA GLY A 38 6.02 6.83 -16.62
C GLY A 38 5.46 5.50 -16.09
N MET A 39 5.53 5.24 -14.78
CA MET A 39 4.79 4.14 -14.16
C MET A 39 3.30 4.45 -14.09
N ALA A 40 2.93 5.68 -13.70
CA ALA A 40 1.55 6.11 -13.53
C ALA A 40 0.69 5.88 -14.79
N ALA A 41 1.30 5.97 -15.98
CA ALA A 41 0.61 5.74 -17.25
C ALA A 41 0.18 4.27 -17.46
N ASN A 42 0.90 3.32 -16.86
CA ASN A 42 0.73 1.88 -17.13
C ASN A 42 0.55 1.04 -15.84
N ALA A 43 0.39 1.65 -14.66
CA ALA A 43 0.17 0.90 -13.43
C ALA A 43 -1.26 0.36 -13.33
N THR A 44 -1.37 -0.85 -12.80
CA THR A 44 -2.65 -1.41 -12.35
C THR A 44 -3.09 -0.64 -11.11
N VAL A 45 -4.38 -0.31 -11.01
CA VAL A 45 -4.95 0.36 -9.83
C VAL A 45 -6.02 -0.52 -9.24
N VAL A 46 -5.94 -0.76 -7.93
CA VAL A 46 -6.81 -1.66 -7.17
C VAL A 46 -7.28 -0.92 -5.92
N ASP A 47 -8.54 -1.11 -5.53
CA ASP A 47 -9.05 -0.65 -4.24
C ASP A 47 -8.73 -1.63 -3.10
N TRP A 48 -9.02 -1.26 -1.86
CA TRP A 48 -8.71 -2.10 -0.71
C TRP A 48 -9.67 -3.29 -0.56
N GLU A 49 -10.76 -3.32 -1.32
CA GLU A 49 -11.67 -4.46 -1.48
C GLU A 49 -11.19 -5.48 -2.54
N GLY A 50 -10.12 -5.15 -3.28
CA GLY A 50 -9.53 -6.01 -4.31
C GLY A 50 -10.16 -5.86 -5.70
N ASN A 51 -11.00 -4.85 -5.92
CA ASN A 51 -11.53 -4.55 -7.24
C ASN A 51 -10.49 -3.82 -8.08
N VAL A 52 -10.31 -4.28 -9.33
CA VAL A 52 -9.46 -3.58 -10.29
C VAL A 52 -10.20 -2.36 -10.82
N LEU A 53 -9.70 -1.17 -10.48
CA LEU A 53 -10.22 0.11 -10.97
C LEU A 53 -9.64 0.48 -12.33
N ARG A 54 -8.41 0.05 -12.60
CA ARG A 54 -7.74 0.24 -13.89
C ARG A 54 -6.70 -0.86 -14.13
N GLU A 55 -6.79 -1.52 -15.28
CA GLU A 55 -5.77 -2.49 -15.72
C GLU A 55 -4.48 -1.79 -16.19
N GLY A 56 -3.35 -2.44 -15.95
CA GLY A 56 -2.02 -1.94 -16.28
C GLY A 56 -1.07 -3.01 -16.81
N SER A 57 0.15 -2.60 -17.12
CA SER A 57 1.23 -3.46 -17.64
C SER A 57 2.63 -3.10 -17.10
N SER A 58 2.74 -2.18 -16.14
CA SER A 58 4.04 -1.73 -15.59
C SER A 58 4.70 -2.75 -14.65
N GLY A 59 3.96 -3.77 -14.20
CA GLY A 59 4.40 -4.67 -13.12
C GLY A 59 4.17 -4.12 -11.71
N TYR A 60 3.54 -2.94 -11.58
CA TYR A 60 3.17 -2.33 -10.31
C TYR A 60 1.66 -2.28 -10.13
N THR A 61 1.24 -2.49 -8.88
CA THR A 61 -0.12 -2.31 -8.41
C THR A 61 -0.17 -1.12 -7.46
N CYS A 62 -0.96 -0.11 -7.81
CA CYS A 62 -1.16 1.10 -7.01
C CYS A 62 -2.48 1.03 -6.25
N PHE A 63 -2.43 1.51 -5.01
CA PHE A 63 -3.55 1.59 -4.10
C PHE A 63 -3.77 3.05 -3.68
N PRO A 64 -5.03 3.50 -3.60
CA PRO A 64 -5.32 4.80 -3.00
C PRO A 64 -4.97 4.77 -1.52
N THR A 65 -4.96 5.94 -0.89
CA THR A 65 -4.91 6.10 0.55
C THR A 65 -5.94 5.18 1.22
N PRO A 66 -5.52 4.34 2.19
CA PRO A 66 -6.45 3.49 2.93
C PRO A 66 -7.63 4.30 3.50
N PRO A 67 -8.87 3.83 3.36
CA PRO A 67 -10.07 4.61 3.71
C PRO A 67 -10.18 4.91 5.22
N ASN A 68 -9.41 4.20 6.05
CA ASN A 68 -9.32 4.42 7.49
C ASN A 68 -8.29 5.50 7.90
N LEU A 69 -7.53 6.06 6.96
CA LEU A 69 -6.57 7.12 7.22
C LEU A 69 -7.15 8.49 6.85
N VAL A 70 -6.83 9.49 7.67
CA VAL A 70 -7.18 10.90 7.40
C VAL A 70 -6.12 11.57 6.52
N ASP A 71 -4.86 11.24 6.76
CA ASP A 71 -3.72 11.75 6.01
C ASP A 71 -3.46 10.87 4.77
N LYS A 72 -2.94 11.48 3.71
CA LYS A 72 -2.55 10.80 2.46
C LYS A 72 -1.57 9.66 2.75
N ALA A 73 -1.77 8.52 2.09
CA ALA A 73 -0.80 7.42 2.07
C ALA A 73 -1.01 6.50 0.85
N PRO A 74 -1.12 7.05 -0.38
CA PRO A 74 -1.21 6.20 -1.56
C PRO A 74 0.14 5.51 -1.80
N MET A 75 0.11 4.32 -2.38
CA MET A 75 1.31 3.51 -2.57
C MET A 75 1.25 2.70 -3.86
N CYS A 76 2.40 2.46 -4.49
CA CYS A 76 2.54 1.58 -5.64
C CYS A 76 3.57 0.51 -5.35
N MET A 77 3.13 -0.75 -5.32
CA MET A 77 3.90 -1.92 -4.93
C MET A 77 4.21 -2.80 -6.13
N ASP A 78 5.45 -3.29 -6.21
CA ASP A 78 5.78 -4.39 -7.11
C ASP A 78 5.34 -5.74 -6.52
N SER A 79 5.61 -6.83 -7.24
CA SER A 79 5.19 -8.17 -6.80
C SER A 79 5.81 -8.59 -5.47
N GLU A 80 7.05 -8.21 -5.18
CA GLU A 80 7.72 -8.57 -3.92
C GLU A 80 7.08 -7.81 -2.74
N TRP A 81 6.77 -6.53 -2.92
CA TRP A 81 6.02 -5.77 -1.92
C TRP A 81 4.60 -6.30 -1.70
N MET A 82 3.95 -6.84 -2.73
CA MET A 82 2.66 -7.49 -2.58
C MET A 82 2.75 -8.76 -1.71
N GLU A 83 3.81 -9.56 -1.85
CA GLU A 83 4.06 -10.73 -1.00
C GLU A 83 4.36 -10.33 0.44
N TRP A 84 5.21 -9.30 0.62
CA TRP A 84 5.49 -8.70 1.91
C TRP A 84 4.22 -8.18 2.59
N ALA A 85 3.34 -7.50 1.84
CA ALA A 85 2.10 -6.91 2.37
C ALA A 85 1.10 -7.98 2.83
N ASP A 86 0.98 -9.08 2.08
CA ASP A 86 0.20 -10.25 2.52
C ASP A 86 0.79 -10.83 3.81
N ALA A 87 2.11 -11.00 3.88
CA ALA A 87 2.75 -11.58 5.05
C ALA A 87 2.58 -10.69 6.30
N TRP A 88 2.83 -9.38 6.18
CA TRP A 88 2.65 -8.41 7.27
C TRP A 88 1.20 -8.38 7.76
N SER A 89 0.24 -8.24 6.84
CA SER A 89 -1.20 -8.15 7.16
C SER A 89 -1.72 -9.42 7.84
N ASN A 90 -1.20 -10.59 7.44
CA ASN A 90 -1.60 -11.88 7.99
C ASN A 90 -0.69 -12.41 9.10
N LYS A 91 0.29 -11.61 9.56
CA LYS A 91 1.27 -11.99 10.60
C LYS A 91 2.01 -13.31 10.28
N LYS A 92 2.35 -13.51 9.00
CA LYS A 92 3.12 -14.66 8.52
C LYS A 92 4.61 -14.33 8.53
N ASP A 93 5.43 -15.37 8.68
CA ASP A 93 6.87 -15.24 8.44
C ASP A 93 7.12 -14.75 7.01
N TYR A 94 8.11 -13.87 6.86
CA TYR A 94 8.54 -13.33 5.60
C TYR A 94 10.07 -13.31 5.56
N VAL A 95 10.63 -13.68 4.41
CA VAL A 95 12.06 -13.61 4.14
C VAL A 95 12.21 -13.03 2.74
N ALA A 96 12.91 -11.91 2.64
CA ALA A 96 13.21 -11.28 1.37
C ALA A 96 14.30 -12.06 0.63
N ASP A 97 13.93 -12.78 -0.43
CA ASP A 97 14.89 -13.46 -1.32
C ASP A 97 15.28 -12.58 -2.52
N THR A 98 14.48 -11.56 -2.84
CA THR A 98 14.75 -10.60 -3.91
C THR A 98 14.57 -9.15 -3.44
N LEU A 99 15.01 -8.21 -4.29
CA LEU A 99 14.76 -6.81 -4.03
C LEU A 99 13.34 -6.46 -4.47
N GLY A 100 12.61 -5.77 -3.60
CA GLY A 100 11.30 -5.18 -3.90
C GLY A 100 11.35 -3.67 -3.75
N VAL A 101 10.66 -2.94 -4.62
CA VAL A 101 10.52 -1.49 -4.55
C VAL A 101 9.06 -1.10 -4.47
N SER A 102 8.73 -0.26 -3.51
CA SER A 102 7.44 0.42 -3.39
C SER A 102 7.66 1.93 -3.47
N TYR A 103 6.69 2.63 -4.03
CA TYR A 103 6.69 4.08 -4.19
C TYR A 103 5.56 4.71 -3.38
N MET A 104 5.88 5.77 -2.64
CA MET A 104 4.93 6.63 -1.94
C MET A 104 5.30 8.09 -2.22
N LEU A 105 5.24 8.47 -3.50
CA LEU A 105 5.72 9.79 -3.93
C LEU A 105 4.82 10.97 -3.50
N ALA A 106 3.63 10.70 -3.02
CA ALA A 106 2.79 11.69 -2.36
C ALA A 106 3.16 11.91 -0.88
N GLY A 107 3.98 11.04 -0.28
CA GLY A 107 4.23 10.97 1.15
C GLY A 107 3.17 10.18 1.92
N ASP A 108 3.31 10.13 3.24
CA ASP A 108 2.44 9.35 4.13
C ASP A 108 1.87 10.18 5.30
N GLY A 109 0.94 9.55 6.05
CA GLY A 109 0.37 10.07 7.30
C GLY A 109 1.18 9.73 8.55
N GLY A 110 2.28 9.01 8.34
CA GLY A 110 3.21 8.51 9.33
C GLY A 110 2.97 7.10 9.82
N ALA A 111 4.04 6.54 10.36
CA ALA A 111 4.14 5.22 10.93
C ALA A 111 5.16 5.21 12.08
N SER A 112 5.08 4.18 12.94
CA SER A 112 6.16 3.93 13.90
C SER A 112 7.39 3.43 13.17
N ASN A 113 8.58 3.95 13.51
CA ASN A 113 9.85 3.43 13.00
C ASN A 113 10.20 2.04 13.52
N ILE A 114 9.64 1.65 14.68
CA ILE A 114 10.11 0.49 15.46
C ILE A 114 9.04 -0.59 15.65
N ASP A 115 7.75 -0.25 15.55
CA ASP A 115 6.64 -1.17 15.74
C ASP A 115 5.76 -1.27 14.48
N PRO A 116 5.83 -2.38 13.72
CA PRO A 116 5.03 -2.59 12.51
C PRO A 116 3.52 -2.69 12.77
N TYR A 117 3.09 -2.74 14.03
CA TYR A 117 1.68 -2.87 14.42
C TYR A 117 1.19 -1.71 15.29
N ALA A 118 1.94 -0.61 15.38
CA ALA A 118 1.49 0.59 16.08
C ALA A 118 0.20 1.13 15.46
N GLU A 119 -0.80 1.39 16.28
CA GLU A 119 -2.10 1.93 15.85
C GLU A 119 -2.11 3.48 15.78
N GLY A 120 -1.04 4.13 16.22
CA GLY A 120 -0.91 5.59 16.24
C GLY A 120 0.36 6.08 16.94
N PRO A 121 0.59 7.39 16.98
CA PRO A 121 1.78 7.99 17.59
C PRO A 121 1.78 7.80 19.11
N THR A 122 2.94 7.44 19.65
CA THR A 122 3.24 7.48 21.08
C THR A 122 4.58 8.20 21.29
N ASP A 123 4.90 8.57 22.53
CA ASP A 123 6.16 9.27 22.85
C ASP A 123 7.41 8.40 22.62
N ASP A 124 7.24 7.08 22.49
CA ASP A 124 8.31 6.08 22.50
C ASP A 124 8.37 5.20 21.24
N ASN A 125 7.46 5.38 20.28
CA ASN A 125 7.41 4.54 19.07
C ASN A 125 8.06 5.16 17.84
N GLU A 126 8.82 6.25 18.01
CA GLU A 126 9.53 6.92 16.91
C GLU A 126 8.60 7.19 15.72
N TRP A 127 7.47 7.86 15.97
CA TRP A 127 6.50 8.17 14.92
C TRP A 127 7.11 9.15 13.91
N ILE A 128 7.14 8.76 12.65
CA ILE A 128 7.70 9.55 11.54
C ILE A 128 6.61 9.75 10.52
N LYS A 129 6.43 11.00 10.06
CA LYS A 129 5.70 11.31 8.83
C LYS A 129 6.72 11.55 7.73
N GLU A 130 6.66 10.77 6.67
CA GLU A 130 7.61 10.87 5.57
C GLU A 130 7.02 11.68 4.41
N GLY A 131 7.85 12.51 3.79
CA GLY A 131 7.53 13.15 2.52
C GLY A 131 7.56 12.15 1.37
N ALA A 132 7.77 12.62 0.14
CA ALA A 132 7.97 11.71 -0.99
C ALA A 132 9.13 10.74 -0.74
N HIS A 133 8.88 9.43 -0.81
CA HIS A 133 9.88 8.42 -0.54
C HIS A 133 9.64 7.13 -1.33
N LEU A 134 10.66 6.27 -1.33
CA LEU A 134 10.57 4.87 -1.76
C LEU A 134 10.76 3.99 -0.54
N MET A 135 10.21 2.78 -0.61
CA MET A 135 10.49 1.71 0.34
C MET A 135 11.13 0.55 -0.41
N ILE A 136 12.23 0.02 0.12
CA ILE A 136 12.98 -1.05 -0.52
C ILE A 136 13.07 -2.25 0.40
N ILE A 137 12.53 -3.37 -0.06
CA ILE A 137 12.77 -4.69 0.50
C ILE A 137 14.14 -5.16 0.02
N ALA A 138 14.92 -5.72 0.93
CA ALA A 138 16.17 -6.39 0.62
C ALA A 138 16.43 -7.51 1.63
N PRO A 139 17.29 -8.49 1.28
CA PRO A 139 17.80 -9.46 2.25
C PRO A 139 18.35 -8.76 3.49
N ALA A 140 18.09 -9.33 4.67
CA ALA A 140 18.34 -8.68 5.96
C ALA A 140 19.81 -8.23 6.13
N GLU A 141 20.76 -9.03 5.64
CA GLU A 141 22.18 -8.72 5.67
C GLU A 141 22.56 -7.45 4.89
N MET A 142 21.76 -7.07 3.89
CA MET A 142 21.97 -5.83 3.14
C MET A 142 21.49 -4.60 3.92
N LEU A 143 20.48 -4.77 4.77
CA LEU A 143 19.92 -3.70 5.60
C LEU A 143 20.82 -3.36 6.79
N ASP A 144 21.66 -4.30 7.23
CA ASP A 144 22.55 -4.10 8.40
C ASP A 144 23.53 -2.93 8.25
N ALA A 145 23.89 -2.58 7.02
CA ALA A 145 24.77 -1.45 6.71
C ALA A 145 24.11 -0.07 6.89
N PHE A 146 22.79 -0.01 7.03
CA PHE A 146 22.04 1.24 7.11
C PHE A 146 21.68 1.61 8.56
N PRO A 147 21.63 2.92 8.88
CA PRO A 147 21.19 3.39 10.19
C PRO A 147 19.68 3.16 10.35
N THR A 148 19.17 3.25 11.59
CA THR A 148 17.72 3.31 11.86
C THR A 148 17.23 4.73 12.10
N ASP A 149 18.15 5.69 12.27
CA ASP A 149 17.83 7.09 12.54
C ASP A 149 17.20 7.74 11.30
N PRO A 150 15.91 8.13 11.34
CA PRO A 150 15.26 8.76 10.20
C PRO A 150 15.84 10.14 9.86
N ASP A 151 16.55 10.80 10.77
CA ASP A 151 17.12 12.13 10.59
C ASP A 151 18.60 12.09 10.15
N ASN A 152 19.13 10.91 9.81
CA ASN A 152 20.51 10.72 9.35
C ASN A 152 20.85 11.46 8.03
N GLY A 153 19.85 11.98 7.33
CA GLY A 153 20.00 12.70 6.06
C GLY A 153 20.06 11.79 4.82
N GLY A 154 19.73 10.51 4.97
CA GLY A 154 19.72 9.52 3.91
C GLY A 154 18.84 8.31 4.23
N PRO A 155 19.01 7.20 3.50
CA PRO A 155 18.23 5.99 3.73
C PRO A 155 18.41 5.42 5.14
N TYR A 156 17.33 4.90 5.70
CA TYR A 156 17.31 4.28 7.03
C TYR A 156 16.44 3.02 7.05
N VAL A 157 16.72 2.12 7.98
CA VAL A 157 15.94 0.88 8.17
C VAL A 157 14.79 1.16 9.11
N MET A 158 13.58 0.95 8.62
CA MET A 158 12.36 0.89 9.42
C MET A 158 12.12 -0.55 9.89
N TRP A 159 11.61 -0.71 11.11
CA TRP A 159 11.27 -1.98 11.76
C TRP A 159 12.43 -2.98 11.86
N LYS A 160 13.65 -2.48 12.05
CA LYS A 160 14.86 -3.30 12.18
C LYS A 160 14.69 -4.38 13.26
N GLY A 161 15.10 -5.60 12.94
CA GLY A 161 14.98 -6.77 13.83
C GLY A 161 13.65 -7.52 13.74
N THR A 162 12.71 -7.04 12.92
CA THR A 162 11.49 -7.77 12.56
C THR A 162 11.66 -8.45 11.18
N PRO A 163 10.83 -9.47 10.85
CA PRO A 163 10.77 -10.02 9.49
C PRO A 163 10.37 -8.99 8.42
N TYR A 164 9.76 -7.87 8.82
CA TYR A 164 9.21 -6.86 7.91
C TYR A 164 10.12 -5.64 7.72
N ALA A 165 11.37 -5.72 8.19
CA ALA A 165 12.34 -4.65 8.05
C ALA A 165 12.53 -4.28 6.57
N HIS A 166 12.55 -2.98 6.29
CA HIS A 166 12.75 -2.45 4.95
C HIS A 166 13.48 -1.11 5.01
N LEU A 167 14.09 -0.73 3.89
CA LEU A 167 14.80 0.52 3.77
C LEU A 167 13.83 1.63 3.33
N MET A 168 13.73 2.67 4.14
CA MET A 168 13.10 3.93 3.77
C MET A 168 14.11 4.77 3.00
N VAL A 169 13.72 5.28 1.84
CA VAL A 169 14.55 6.13 0.98
C VAL A 169 13.84 7.47 0.74
N PRO A 170 14.06 8.47 1.60
CA PRO A 170 13.49 9.79 1.42
C PRO A 170 14.03 10.46 0.15
N ILE A 171 13.14 11.05 -0.66
CA ILE A 171 13.51 11.84 -1.85
C ILE A 171 12.87 13.24 -1.86
N GLY A 172 12.02 13.53 -0.87
CA GLY A 172 11.43 14.84 -0.60
C GLY A 172 11.63 15.24 0.86
N ALA A 173 11.34 16.50 1.18
CA ALA A 173 11.32 16.95 2.57
C ALA A 173 10.12 16.35 3.32
N ARG A 174 10.28 16.11 4.62
CA ARG A 174 9.15 15.90 5.53
C ARG A 174 8.41 17.23 5.72
N ASP A 175 7.08 17.16 5.70
CA ASP A 175 6.19 18.32 5.93
C ASP A 175 6.09 18.68 7.42
#